data_AF-A0A1I8B915-F1
#
_entry.id   AF-A0A1I8B915-F1
#
_cell.length_a   1.000
_cell.length_b   1.000
_cell.length_c   1.000
_cell.angle_alpha   90.00
_cell.angle_beta   90.00
_cell.angle_gamma   90.00
#
_symmetry.space_group_name_H-M   'P 1'
#
loop_
_entity.id
_entity.type
_entity.pdbx_description
1 polymer ?
#
loop_
_entity_poly.entity_id
_entity_poly.type
_entity_poly.pdbx_seq_one_letter_code
_entity_poly.pdbx_strand_id
1 'polypeptide(L)'
;MKEIAKRTIVLEESAGNYKKGNQYLAERVLFTLNAFFPMNRFLILVFNDGGDIAYRADHSDSVEYGKKNVVIYITISGNSFLGSRDCYGNITNEFKSCYPQMTNLLSRIGDVCGTEGGYNSESVGLRAVVKNMEFGVASSLPSYALKDELFGCDNSTAKRWRVLIALFQD
;
A
#
# COMPACT_ATOMS: atom_id res chain seq x y z
N MET A 1 -6.26 8.00 -12.76
CA MET A 1 -6.39 6.53 -12.73
C MET A 1 -7.62 6.05 -11.96
N LYS A 2 -8.14 6.84 -11.01
CA LYS A 2 -9.37 6.55 -10.24
C LYS A 2 -10.57 6.04 -11.05
N GLU A 3 -10.88 6.63 -12.20
CA GLU A 3 -12.04 6.20 -13.01
C GLU A 3 -11.86 4.83 -13.66
N ILE A 4 -10.63 4.49 -14.05
CA ILE A 4 -10.31 3.15 -14.57
C ILE A 4 -10.47 2.13 -13.45
N ALA A 5 -9.91 2.40 -12.26
CA ALA A 5 -10.06 1.53 -11.10
C ALA A 5 -11.53 1.33 -10.69
N LYS A 6 -12.32 2.42 -10.68
CA LYS A 6 -13.76 2.36 -10.42
C LYS A 6 -14.49 1.47 -11.42
N ARG A 7 -14.25 1.68 -12.72
CA ARG A 7 -14.86 0.86 -13.78
C ARG A 7 -14.47 -0.61 -13.67
N THR A 8 -13.20 -0.90 -13.38
CA THR A 8 -12.74 -2.28 -13.15
C THR A 8 -13.52 -2.92 -12.00
N ILE A 9 -13.67 -2.24 -10.87
CA ILE A 9 -14.43 -2.79 -9.73
C ILE A 9 -15.88 -3.02 -10.08
N VAL A 10 -16.54 -2.06 -10.73
CA VAL A 10 -17.93 -2.20 -11.18
C VAL A 10 -18.09 -3.42 -12.09
N LEU A 11 -17.17 -3.62 -13.04
CA LEU A 11 -17.20 -4.76 -13.96
C LEU A 11 -17.03 -6.09 -13.21
N GLU A 12 -16.05 -6.18 -12.31
CA GLU A 12 -15.79 -7.40 -11.55
C GLU A 12 -16.92 -7.73 -10.57
N GLU A 13 -17.52 -6.72 -9.92
CA GLU A 13 -18.70 -6.92 -9.07
C GLU A 13 -19.93 -7.34 -9.88
N SER A 14 -20.16 -6.73 -11.04
CA SER A 14 -21.26 -7.09 -11.95
C SER A 14 -21.11 -8.50 -12.51
N ALA A 15 -19.88 -8.98 -12.69
CA ALA A 15 -19.57 -10.35 -13.08
C ALA A 15 -19.70 -11.37 -11.91
N GLY A 16 -20.08 -10.92 -10.71
CA GLY A 16 -20.22 -11.77 -9.52
C GLY A 16 -18.88 -12.13 -8.86
N ASN A 17 -17.77 -11.51 -9.28
CA ASN A 17 -16.44 -11.79 -8.72
C ASN A 17 -16.20 -11.13 -7.35
N TYR A 18 -17.15 -10.36 -6.82
CA TYR A 18 -17.08 -9.81 -5.45
C TYR A 18 -16.85 -10.90 -4.38
N LYS A 19 -17.29 -12.14 -4.64
CA LYS A 19 -17.07 -13.30 -3.77
C LYS A 19 -15.59 -13.71 -3.65
N LYS A 20 -14.73 -13.25 -4.57
CA LYS A 20 -13.28 -13.54 -4.56
C LYS A 20 -12.49 -12.63 -3.61
N GLY A 21 -13.14 -11.64 -2.99
CA GLY A 21 -12.55 -10.79 -1.95
C GLY A 21 -11.68 -9.65 -2.47
N ASN A 22 -11.16 -8.84 -1.54
CA ASN A 22 -10.45 -7.60 -1.85
C ASN A 22 -9.10 -7.82 -2.55
N GLN A 23 -8.41 -8.93 -2.26
CA GLN A 23 -7.15 -9.29 -2.93
C GLN A 23 -7.34 -9.43 -4.43
N TYR A 24 -8.40 -10.14 -4.85
CA TYR A 24 -8.73 -10.28 -6.27
C TYR A 24 -9.00 -8.92 -6.92
N LEU A 25 -9.80 -8.06 -6.27
CA LEU A 25 -10.09 -6.73 -6.82
C LEU A 25 -8.82 -5.87 -6.96
N ALA A 26 -7.91 -5.93 -5.99
CA ALA A 26 -6.62 -5.22 -6.07
C ALA A 26 -5.80 -5.69 -7.28
N GLU A 27 -5.71 -6.99 -7.51
CA GLU A 27 -4.99 -7.57 -8.66
C GLU A 27 -5.63 -7.20 -10.00
N ARG A 28 -6.97 -7.16 -10.08
CA ARG A 28 -7.69 -6.76 -11.31
C ARG A 28 -7.51 -5.28 -11.63
N VAL A 29 -7.55 -4.42 -10.61
CA VAL A 29 -7.25 -2.99 -10.77
C VAL A 29 -5.81 -2.82 -11.23
N LEU A 30 -4.84 -3.48 -10.59
CA LEU A 30 -3.43 -3.44 -10.99
C LEU A 30 -3.24 -3.90 -12.44
N PHE A 31 -3.84 -5.04 -12.81
CA PHE A 31 -3.77 -5.58 -14.18
C PHE A 31 -4.29 -4.57 -15.20
N THR A 32 -5.43 -3.95 -14.92
CA THR A 32 -6.04 -2.96 -15.82
C THR A 32 -5.14 -1.72 -15.93
N LEU A 33 -4.66 -1.18 -14.80
CA LEU A 33 -3.81 0.00 -14.80
C LEU A 33 -2.48 -0.22 -15.53
N ASN A 34 -1.82 -1.37 -15.33
CA ASN A 34 -0.61 -1.73 -16.07
C ASN A 34 -0.84 -1.79 -17.60
N ALA A 35 -2.03 -2.20 -18.04
CA ALA A 35 -2.36 -2.25 -19.47
C ALA A 35 -2.56 -0.86 -20.09
N PHE A 36 -3.16 0.08 -19.34
CA PHE A 36 -3.37 1.46 -19.81
C PHE A 36 -2.15 2.36 -19.62
N PHE A 37 -1.31 2.07 -18.63
CA PHE A 37 -0.16 2.89 -18.24
C PHE A 37 1.09 2.01 -18.06
N PRO A 38 1.63 1.44 -19.16
CA PRO A 38 2.75 0.50 -19.10
C PRO A 38 4.06 1.12 -18.57
N MET A 39 4.17 2.44 -18.61
CA MET A 39 5.33 3.17 -18.10
C MET A 39 5.22 3.49 -16.60
N ASN A 40 4.11 3.15 -15.94
CA ASN A 40 3.88 3.45 -14.54
C ASN A 40 3.97 2.17 -13.70
N ARG A 41 4.37 2.34 -12.45
CA ARG A 41 4.28 1.32 -11.40
C ARG A 41 3.26 1.76 -10.38
N PHE A 42 2.58 0.77 -9.80
CA PHE A 42 1.45 0.99 -8.92
C PHE A 42 1.56 0.17 -7.65
N LEU A 43 1.01 0.70 -6.56
CA LEU A 43 0.58 -0.06 -5.40
C LEU A 43 -0.92 0.19 -5.21
N ILE A 44 -1.70 -0.87 -5.19
CA ILE A 44 -3.14 -0.86 -5.05
C ILE A 44 -3.51 -1.43 -3.69
N LEU A 45 -4.29 -0.67 -2.95
CA LEU A 45 -4.88 -1.08 -1.68
C LEU A 45 -6.40 -1.08 -1.83
N VAL A 46 -7.05 -2.18 -1.46
CA VAL A 46 -8.52 -2.31 -1.48
C VAL A 46 -9.03 -2.80 -0.14
N PHE A 47 -9.97 -2.09 0.46
CA PHE A 47 -10.42 -2.38 1.83
C PHE A 47 -11.84 -1.88 2.10
N ASN A 48 -12.49 -2.44 3.12
CA ASN A 48 -13.91 -2.16 3.36
C ASN A 48 -14.15 -0.99 4.31
N ASP A 49 -13.32 -0.88 5.35
CA ASP A 49 -13.46 0.16 6.36
C ASP A 49 -12.46 1.26 6.06
N GLY A 50 -12.96 2.49 5.83
CA GLY A 50 -12.19 3.72 5.58
C GLY A 50 -11.21 4.14 6.68
N GLY A 51 -10.65 3.19 7.44
CA GLY A 51 -9.69 3.41 8.50
C GLY A 51 -8.49 4.20 7.99
N ASP A 52 -7.86 4.92 8.92
CA ASP A 52 -6.80 5.90 8.69
C ASP A 52 -5.59 5.28 7.96
N ILE A 53 -5.69 5.16 6.64
CA ILE A 53 -4.53 5.02 5.76
C ILE A 53 -4.05 6.43 5.52
N ALA A 54 -2.84 6.74 5.99
CA ALA A 54 -2.24 8.00 5.60
C ALA A 54 -2.08 8.05 4.09
N TYR A 55 -2.58 9.15 3.55
CA TYR A 55 -2.68 9.43 2.13
C TYR A 55 -1.73 10.57 1.80
N ARG A 56 -0.88 10.38 0.78
CA ARG A 56 -0.09 11.48 0.19
C ARG A 56 -0.71 11.85 -1.15
N ALA A 57 -1.42 12.96 -1.17
CA ALA A 57 -2.30 13.35 -2.27
C ALA A 57 -1.59 13.56 -3.62
N ASP A 58 -0.30 13.85 -3.58
CA ASP A 58 0.55 14.10 -4.74
C ASP A 58 0.98 12.82 -5.47
N HIS A 59 1.02 11.68 -4.77
CA HIS A 59 1.45 10.39 -5.33
C HIS A 59 0.34 9.35 -5.37
N SER A 60 -0.90 9.74 -5.08
CA SER A 60 -1.99 8.78 -5.00
C SER A 60 -3.35 9.29 -5.45
N ASP A 61 -4.09 8.40 -6.09
CA ASP A 61 -5.51 8.52 -6.38
C ASP A 61 -6.29 7.66 -5.37
N SER A 62 -7.47 8.12 -4.95
CA SER A 62 -8.40 7.28 -4.18
C SER A 62 -9.80 7.28 -4.79
N VAL A 63 -10.52 6.19 -4.59
CA VAL A 63 -11.92 6.07 -4.97
C VAL A 63 -12.68 5.21 -3.98
N GLU A 64 -13.86 5.70 -3.61
CA GLU A 64 -14.85 4.96 -2.84
C GLU A 64 -15.94 4.43 -3.77
N TYR A 65 -16.30 3.16 -3.61
CA TYR A 65 -17.42 2.54 -4.31
C TYR A 65 -18.15 1.56 -3.37
N GLY A 66 -19.40 1.89 -3.04
CA GLY A 66 -20.18 1.12 -2.07
C GLY A 66 -19.52 1.15 -0.70
N LYS A 67 -19.12 -0.02 -0.18
CA LYS A 67 -18.33 -0.15 1.05
C LYS A 67 -16.85 -0.39 0.76
N LYS A 68 -16.36 -0.15 -0.45
CA LYS A 68 -14.97 -0.42 -0.84
C LYS A 68 -14.23 0.90 -1.02
N ASN A 69 -13.08 0.99 -0.40
CA ASN A 69 -12.11 2.05 -0.57
C ASN A 69 -10.93 1.50 -1.36
N VAL A 70 -10.50 2.25 -2.36
CA VAL A 70 -9.40 1.89 -3.24
C VAL A 70 -8.41 3.02 -3.22
N VAL A 71 -7.18 2.73 -2.84
CA VAL A 71 -6.07 3.70 -2.87
C VAL A 71 -5.04 3.21 -3.86
N ILE A 72 -4.61 4.09 -4.75
CA ILE A 72 -3.73 3.82 -5.87
C ILE A 72 -2.53 4.73 -5.69
N TYR A 73 -1.38 4.19 -5.30
CA TYR A 73 -0.12 4.90 -5.34
C TYR A 73 0.59 4.68 -6.68
N ILE A 74 1.26 5.70 -7.19
CA ILE A 74 1.76 5.74 -8.57
C ILE A 74 3.19 6.27 -8.57
N THR A 75 4.06 5.68 -9.41
CA THR A 75 5.41 6.17 -9.72
C THR A 75 5.77 5.82 -11.16
N ILE A 76 6.69 6.54 -11.81
CA ILE A 76 7.10 6.26 -13.18
C ILE A 76 8.18 5.16 -13.18
N SER A 77 8.06 4.17 -14.07
CA SER A 77 8.99 3.03 -14.17
C SER A 77 10.41 3.40 -14.62
N GLY A 78 10.64 4.65 -15.01
CA GLY A 78 11.92 5.16 -15.51
C GLY A 78 12.89 5.62 -14.42
N ASN A 79 12.42 5.77 -13.19
CA ASN A 79 13.24 6.33 -12.11
C ASN A 79 13.92 5.22 -11.31
N SER A 80 15.24 5.34 -11.17
CA SER A 80 16.02 4.58 -10.20
C SER A 80 15.59 5.02 -8.81
N PHE A 81 14.93 4.15 -8.04
CA PHE A 81 14.55 4.45 -6.65
C PHE A 81 15.79 4.89 -5.86
N LEU A 82 15.91 6.19 -5.58
CA LEU A 82 17.04 6.79 -4.88
C LEU A 82 16.92 6.64 -3.35
N GLY A 83 16.49 5.48 -2.87
CA GLY A 83 16.19 5.26 -1.45
C GLY A 83 16.42 3.81 -1.01
N SER A 84 16.81 3.63 0.24
CA SER A 84 16.91 2.33 0.89
C SER A 84 15.80 2.14 1.92
N ARG A 85 15.29 0.91 2.00
CA ARG A 85 14.39 0.47 3.07
C ARG A 85 15.12 0.28 4.41
N ASP A 86 16.46 0.33 4.43
CA ASP A 86 17.25 -0.02 5.62
C ASP A 86 17.04 0.95 6.78
N CYS A 87 16.74 2.22 6.51
CA CYS A 87 16.40 3.19 7.55
C CYS A 87 15.04 3.01 8.19
N TYR A 88 14.15 2.18 7.61
CA TYR A 88 12.93 1.78 8.29
C TYR A 88 13.20 0.83 9.47
N GLY A 89 14.44 0.33 9.61
CA GLY A 89 14.86 -0.52 10.72
C GLY A 89 14.04 -1.80 10.86
N ASN A 90 14.23 -2.50 11.98
CA ASN A 90 13.36 -3.61 12.36
C ASN A 90 12.15 -3.06 13.14
N ILE A 91 11.01 -2.97 12.46
CA ILE A 91 9.77 -2.40 13.02
C ILE A 91 9.21 -3.23 14.19
N THR A 92 9.65 -4.48 14.37
CA THR A 92 9.21 -5.36 15.47
C THR A 92 9.39 -4.69 16.83
N ASN A 93 10.43 -3.87 17.00
CA ASN A 93 10.71 -3.13 18.23
C ASN A 93 9.75 -1.95 18.49
N GLU A 94 9.07 -1.46 17.46
CA GLU A 94 8.05 -0.40 17.57
C GLU A 94 6.67 -0.99 17.88
N PHE A 95 6.41 -2.21 17.42
CA PHE A 95 5.20 -2.99 17.74
C PHE A 95 5.33 -3.73 19.09
N LYS A 96 5.99 -3.14 20.09
CA LYS A 96 6.09 -3.69 21.46
C LYS A 96 4.73 -3.90 22.15
N SER A 97 3.63 -3.45 21.55
CA SER A 97 2.27 -3.72 22.04
C SER A 97 1.40 -4.35 20.95
N CYS A 98 0.45 -5.18 21.38
CA CYS A 98 -0.59 -5.74 20.51
C CYS A 98 -1.61 -4.72 19.99
N TYR A 99 -1.43 -3.45 20.34
CA TYR A 99 -2.29 -2.32 20.03
C TYR A 99 -1.43 -1.17 19.51
N PRO A 100 -0.81 -1.32 18.33
CA PRO A 100 0.01 -0.26 17.79
C PRO A 100 -0.79 1.04 17.61
N GLN A 101 -0.23 2.15 18.08
CA GLN A 101 -0.85 3.46 17.89
C GLN A 101 -0.73 3.85 16.42
N MET A 102 -1.84 3.69 15.67
CA MET A 102 -1.87 3.89 14.22
C MET A 102 -1.30 5.27 13.83
N THR A 103 -1.65 6.32 14.57
CA THR A 103 -1.20 7.71 14.33
C THR A 103 0.32 7.91 14.35
N ASN A 104 1.05 7.27 15.27
CA ASN A 104 2.52 7.39 15.36
C ASN A 104 3.26 6.62 14.25
N LEU A 105 2.57 5.65 13.64
CA LEU A 105 3.10 4.85 12.53
C LEU A 105 2.96 5.63 11.22
N LEU A 106 1.88 6.39 11.08
CA LEU A 106 1.60 7.27 9.96
C LEU A 106 2.49 8.52 9.97
N SER A 107 2.84 9.05 11.14
CA SER A 107 3.73 10.23 11.25
C SER A 107 5.17 9.97 10.80
N ARG A 108 5.58 8.70 10.63
CA ARG A 108 6.91 8.31 10.11
C ARG A 108 6.93 7.95 8.62
N ILE A 109 5.87 8.29 7.89
CA ILE A 109 5.78 8.22 6.41
C ILE A 109 6.77 9.18 5.73
N GLY A 110 7.50 9.96 6.53
CA GLY A 110 8.41 11.02 6.12
C GLY A 110 9.75 10.57 5.57
N ASP A 111 10.51 9.63 6.18
CA ASP A 111 11.97 9.62 5.98
C ASP A 111 12.52 8.33 5.33
N VAL A 112 12.51 8.25 3.99
CA VAL A 112 13.32 7.29 3.24
C VAL A 112 14.77 7.77 3.27
N CYS A 113 15.72 6.94 3.71
CA CYS A 113 17.13 7.30 3.56
C CYS A 113 17.58 7.14 2.12
N GLY A 114 18.15 8.20 1.56
CA GLY A 114 18.96 8.15 0.37
C GLY A 114 20.23 7.31 0.56
N THR A 115 20.86 6.99 -0.57
CA THR A 115 22.03 6.11 -0.69
C THR A 115 23.30 6.58 0.06
N GLU A 116 23.31 7.80 0.59
CA GLU A 116 24.47 8.40 1.30
C GLU A 116 24.20 8.70 2.79
N GLY A 117 23.20 8.06 3.39
CA GLY A 117 22.91 8.21 4.83
C GLY A 117 22.19 9.50 5.22
N GLY A 118 21.65 10.23 4.23
CA GLY A 118 20.73 11.36 4.41
C GLY A 118 19.32 11.04 3.91
N TYR A 119 18.35 11.91 4.20
CA TYR A 119 16.97 11.80 3.72
C TYR A 119 16.87 12.00 2.20
N ASN A 120 16.04 11.21 1.49
CA ASN A 120 15.63 11.50 0.12
C ASN A 120 14.19 12.02 0.08
N SER A 121 14.03 13.31 -0.21
CA SER A 121 12.73 13.98 -0.37
C SER A 121 11.92 13.48 -1.58
N GLU A 122 12.58 12.90 -2.58
CA GLU A 122 11.95 12.36 -3.78
C GLU A 122 11.46 10.92 -3.58
N SER A 123 11.83 10.25 -2.49
CA SER A 123 11.36 8.89 -2.19
C SER A 123 10.25 8.92 -1.15
N VAL A 124 9.06 8.43 -1.50
CA VAL A 124 7.91 8.34 -0.60
C VAL A 124 7.82 6.95 -0.01
N GLY A 125 7.90 6.82 1.31
CA GLY A 125 7.72 5.55 2.01
C GLY A 125 6.32 5.41 2.61
N LEU A 126 5.44 4.62 2.01
CA LEU A 126 4.10 4.40 2.57
C LEU A 126 4.13 3.36 3.68
N ARG A 127 3.70 3.69 4.92
CA ARG A 127 3.41 2.69 5.98
C ARG A 127 1.91 2.47 6.14
N ALA A 128 1.41 1.29 5.77
CA ALA A 128 0.01 0.92 6.03
C ALA A 128 -0.04 -0.18 7.08
N VAL A 129 -0.74 0.05 8.21
CA VAL A 129 -0.98 -0.96 9.24
C VAL A 129 -2.40 -1.47 9.13
N VAL A 130 -2.54 -2.74 8.75
CA VAL A 130 -3.84 -3.31 8.41
C VAL A 130 -4.21 -4.42 9.40
N LYS A 131 -5.41 -4.33 9.97
CA LYS A 131 -6.01 -5.36 10.84
C LYS A 131 -6.70 -6.41 9.96
N ASN A 132 -6.09 -7.60 9.83
CA ASN A 132 -6.65 -8.89 9.38
C ASN A 132 -7.61 -8.97 8.14
N MET A 133 -7.23 -9.85 7.20
CA MET A 133 -7.92 -10.52 6.08
C MET A 133 -8.86 -9.81 5.07
N GLU A 134 -9.51 -8.69 5.36
CA GLU A 134 -10.34 -7.99 4.35
C GLU A 134 -9.60 -6.85 3.64
N PHE A 135 -8.35 -7.08 3.29
CA PHE A 135 -7.50 -6.09 2.64
C PHE A 135 -6.79 -6.70 1.44
N GLY A 136 -7.01 -6.13 0.27
CA GLY A 136 -6.33 -6.50 -0.96
C GLY A 136 -5.12 -5.61 -1.18
N VAL A 137 -3.99 -6.24 -1.52
CA VAL A 137 -2.75 -5.54 -1.87
C VAL A 137 -2.22 -6.10 -3.17
N ALA A 138 -2.03 -5.25 -4.16
CA ALA A 138 -1.37 -5.64 -5.40
C ALA A 138 -0.35 -4.56 -5.78
N SER A 139 0.82 -4.96 -6.27
CA SER A 139 1.87 -4.01 -6.64
C SER A 139 2.61 -4.45 -7.90
N SER A 140 3.00 -3.48 -8.73
CA SER A 140 3.97 -3.65 -9.82
C SER A 140 5.34 -3.05 -9.50
N LEU A 141 5.54 -2.54 -8.28
CA LEU A 141 6.83 -2.08 -7.78
C LEU A 141 7.84 -3.25 -7.74
N PRO A 142 9.14 -2.97 -7.97
CA PRO A 142 10.17 -3.99 -7.81
C PRO A 142 10.28 -4.45 -6.34
N SER A 143 10.75 -5.67 -6.12
CA SER A 143 10.83 -6.31 -4.80
C SER A 143 11.69 -5.55 -3.78
N TYR A 144 12.65 -4.74 -4.24
CA TYR A 144 13.45 -3.88 -3.37
C TYR A 144 12.72 -2.59 -2.97
N ALA A 145 11.68 -2.18 -3.69
CA ALA A 145 10.87 -0.99 -3.41
C ALA A 145 9.58 -1.31 -2.63
N LEU A 146 9.31 -2.59 -2.34
CA LEU A 146 8.15 -3.01 -1.55
C LEU A 146 8.57 -4.01 -0.47
N LYS A 147 8.33 -3.67 0.79
CA LYS A 147 8.46 -4.57 1.94
C LYS A 147 7.08 -4.79 2.55
N ASP A 148 6.77 -6.04 2.83
CA ASP A 148 5.50 -6.47 3.40
C ASP A 148 5.79 -7.37 4.59
N GLU A 149 5.44 -6.92 5.78
CA GLU A 149 5.72 -7.61 7.03
C GLU A 149 4.44 -7.95 7.76
N LEU A 150 4.34 -9.19 8.23
CA LEU A 150 3.25 -9.64 9.09
C LEU A 150 3.74 -9.67 10.54
N PHE A 151 3.15 -8.81 11.37
CA PHE A 151 3.37 -8.80 12.80
C PHE A 151 2.29 -9.61 13.51
N GLY A 152 2.69 -10.55 14.36
CA GLY A 152 1.82 -11.34 15.22
C GLY A 152 2.17 -11.12 16.68
N CYS A 153 1.17 -11.13 17.55
CA CYS A 153 1.42 -11.16 18.99
C CYS A 153 1.70 -12.57 19.47
N ASP A 154 2.83 -12.75 20.17
CA ASP A 154 3.05 -13.94 20.97
C ASP A 154 1.91 -14.08 21.99
N ASN A 155 1.30 -15.26 22.05
CA ASN A 155 0.13 -15.63 22.86
C ASN A 155 -1.27 -15.23 22.38
N SER A 156 -1.46 -14.69 21.17
CA SER A 156 -2.83 -14.63 20.60
C SER A 156 -2.85 -14.95 19.11
N THR A 157 -3.56 -16.02 18.73
CA THR A 157 -3.85 -16.37 17.33
C THR A 157 -4.72 -15.32 16.62
N ALA A 158 -5.26 -14.34 17.34
CA ALA A 158 -6.36 -13.49 16.87
C ALA A 158 -5.93 -12.14 16.26
N LYS A 159 -4.68 -11.67 16.45
CA LYS A 159 -4.28 -10.31 16.03
C LYS A 159 -2.99 -10.33 15.22
N ARG A 160 -3.17 -10.33 13.90
CA ARG A 160 -2.11 -10.12 12.92
C ARG A 160 -2.26 -8.74 12.28
N TRP A 161 -1.15 -8.04 12.19
CA TRP A 161 -1.04 -6.73 11.55
C TRP A 161 -0.18 -6.89 10.30
N ARG A 162 -0.65 -6.39 9.16
CA ARG A 162 0.17 -6.28 7.94
C ARG A 162 0.76 -4.89 7.87
N VAL A 163 2.06 -4.79 7.69
CA VAL A 163 2.78 -3.53 7.50
C VAL A 163 3.37 -3.51 6.10
N LEU A 164 2.85 -2.61 5.27
CA LEU A 164 3.41 -2.35 3.94
C LEU A 164 4.35 -1.16 4.02
N ILE A 165 5.52 -1.26 3.41
CA ILE A 165 6.47 -0.18 3.16
C ILE A 165 6.75 -0.15 1.67
N ALA A 166 6.34 0.91 0.99
CA ALA A 166 6.55 1.06 -0.45
C ALA A 166 7.27 2.36 -0.77
N LEU A 167 8.28 2.31 -1.63
CA LEU A 167 9.01 3.46 -2.14
C LEU A 167 8.38 3.94 -3.45
N PHE A 168 8.14 5.25 -3.59
CA PHE A 168 7.71 5.90 -4.82
C PHE A 168 8.64 7.05 -5.14
N GLN A 169 8.89 7.32 -6.42
CA GLN A 169 9.66 8.48 -6.87
C GLN A 169 8.92 9.24 -7.97
N ASP A 170 8.95 10.56 -7.90
CA ASP A 170 8.47 11.47 -8.95
C ASP A 170 9.28 11.32 -10.25
#